data_AF-A0A1B6ITC7-F1
#
_entry.id   AF-A0A1B6ITC7-F1
#
_cell.length_a   1.000
_cell.length_b   1.000
_cell.length_c   1.000
_cell.angle_alpha   90.00
_cell.angle_beta   90.00
_cell.angle_gamma   90.00
#
_symmetry.space_group_name_H-M   'P 1'
#
loop_
_entity.id
_entity.type
_entity.pdbx_description
1 polymer ?
#
loop_
_entity_poly.entity_id
_entity_poly.type
_entity_poly.pdbx_seq_one_letter_code
_entity_poly.pdbx_strand_id
1 'polypeptide(L)'
;RLQAAGGWPVLGNWSEIGWSFLDTEIKLTNLFISVHSLFKIYVTEDLKNTSRRVIEVDQPALGLAREFLIKGLSDPLVQAYYSYMVDIAVMYGAERELAEVKLNDSLMFEIELAKITTPKEGRRNPNLMYNPYELQMLMED
;
A
#
# COMPACT_ATOMS: atom_id res chain seq x y z
N ARG A 1 8.04 -6.92 -17.10
CA ARG A 1 8.17 -6.71 -15.63
C ARG A 1 6.87 -7.01 -14.91
N LEU A 2 5.72 -6.48 -15.34
CA LEU A 2 4.43 -6.73 -14.69
C LEU A 2 4.05 -8.22 -14.57
N GLN A 3 4.21 -9.01 -15.64
CA GLN A 3 3.98 -10.47 -15.60
C GLN A 3 4.91 -11.17 -14.58
N ALA A 4 6.17 -10.74 -14.48
CA ALA A 4 7.13 -11.30 -13.51
C ALA A 4 6.75 -10.97 -12.05
N ALA A 5 6.04 -9.85 -11.83
CA ALA A 5 5.48 -9.46 -10.54
C ALA A 5 4.17 -10.20 -10.18
N GLY A 6 3.63 -11.04 -11.07
CA GLY A 6 2.35 -11.74 -10.87
C GLY A 6 1.18 -11.14 -11.62
N GLY A 7 1.41 -10.14 -12.47
CA GLY A 7 0.36 -9.48 -13.26
C GLY A 7 -0.34 -8.35 -12.52
N TRP A 8 -1.38 -7.80 -13.15
CA TRP A 8 -2.24 -6.78 -12.54
C TRP A 8 -3.68 -7.14 -12.85
N PRO A 9 -4.52 -7.48 -11.85
CA PRO A 9 -5.86 -8.02 -12.08
C PRO A 9 -6.77 -7.18 -12.98
N VAL A 10 -6.58 -5.86 -13.01
CA VAL A 10 -7.35 -4.95 -13.86
C VAL A 10 -7.17 -5.21 -15.36
N LEU A 11 -6.08 -5.88 -15.77
CA LEU A 11 -5.83 -6.23 -17.18
C LEU A 11 -6.66 -7.45 -17.66
N GLY A 12 -7.48 -8.05 -16.78
CA GLY A 12 -8.46 -9.09 -17.13
C GLY A 12 -7.89 -10.50 -17.37
N ASN A 13 -6.57 -10.67 -17.46
CA ASN A 13 -5.89 -11.95 -17.71
C ASN A 13 -5.26 -12.59 -16.46
N TRP A 14 -5.68 -12.14 -15.28
CA TRP A 14 -5.15 -12.59 -13.99
C TRP A 14 -6.02 -13.69 -13.36
N SER A 15 -5.39 -14.61 -12.63
CA SER A 15 -6.08 -15.68 -11.89
C SER A 15 -5.63 -15.68 -10.43
N GLU A 16 -6.60 -15.87 -9.54
CA GLU A 16 -6.36 -16.06 -8.10
C GLU A 16 -5.84 -17.46 -7.77
N ILE A 17 -5.97 -18.43 -8.69
CA ILE A 17 -5.60 -19.82 -8.42
C ILE A 17 -4.09 -19.90 -8.17
N GLY A 18 -3.72 -20.34 -6.96
CA GLY A 18 -2.32 -20.42 -6.52
C GLY A 18 -1.70 -19.06 -6.20
N TRP A 19 -2.50 -18.00 -6.07
CA TRP A 19 -2.03 -16.69 -5.63
C TRP A 19 -1.74 -16.68 -4.13
N SER A 20 -0.64 -16.03 -3.77
CA SER A 20 -0.23 -15.76 -2.39
C SER A 20 0.17 -14.29 -2.29
N PHE A 21 -0.40 -13.61 -1.30
CA PHE A 21 -0.04 -12.23 -0.99
C PHE A 21 1.45 -12.10 -0.69
N LEU A 22 1.98 -12.97 0.19
CA LEU A 22 3.39 -12.96 0.59
C LEU A 22 4.32 -13.16 -0.62
N ASP A 23 4.02 -14.12 -1.49
CA ASP A 23 4.84 -14.37 -2.68
C ASP A 23 4.81 -13.19 -3.66
N THR A 24 3.68 -12.49 -3.74
CA THR A 24 3.54 -11.29 -4.57
C THR A 24 4.37 -10.14 -4.01
N GLU A 25 4.30 -9.89 -2.71
CA GLU A 25 5.11 -8.85 -2.05
C GLU A 25 6.62 -9.12 -2.17
N ILE A 26 7.05 -10.38 -2.02
CA ILE A 26 8.45 -10.78 -2.24
C ILE A 26 8.86 -10.52 -3.69
N LYS A 27 8.04 -10.89 -4.68
CA LYS A 27 8.33 -10.63 -6.10
C LYS A 27 8.41 -9.14 -6.41
N LEU A 28 7.46 -8.33 -5.91
CA LEU A 28 7.46 -6.88 -6.10
C LEU A 28 8.72 -6.23 -5.50
N THR A 29 9.14 -6.69 -4.33
CA THR A 29 10.36 -6.21 -3.66
C THR A 29 11.61 -6.57 -4.46
N ASN A 30 11.75 -7.83 -4.88
CA ASN A 30 12.89 -8.30 -5.68
C ASN A 30 12.99 -7.62 -7.06
N LEU A 31 11.86 -7.14 -7.59
CA LEU A 31 11.81 -6.39 -8.85
C LEU A 31 12.00 -4.88 -8.67
N PHE A 32 12.18 -4.39 -7.44
CA PHE A 32 12.23 -2.95 -7.10
C PHE A 32 10.97 -2.19 -7.56
N ILE A 33 9.81 -2.83 -7.47
CA ILE A 33 8.48 -2.27 -7.79
C ILE A 33 7.65 -2.07 -6.52
N SER A 34 7.99 -2.75 -5.41
CA SER A 34 7.22 -2.62 -4.16
C SER A 34 7.16 -1.17 -3.69
N VAL A 35 5.96 -0.76 -3.31
CA VAL A 35 5.65 0.56 -2.76
C VAL A 35 5.20 0.47 -1.30
N HIS A 36 5.29 -0.70 -0.65
CA HIS A 36 4.81 -0.93 0.72
C HIS A 36 3.33 -0.54 0.90
N SER A 37 2.46 -1.17 0.11
CA SER A 37 1.05 -0.78 -0.09
C SER A 37 0.10 -1.13 1.07
N LEU A 38 0.38 -2.17 1.87
CA LEU A 38 -0.41 -2.50 3.08
C LEU A 38 0.28 -2.08 4.38
N PHE A 39 1.58 -2.30 4.45
CA PHE A 39 2.43 -1.86 5.56
C PHE A 39 3.87 -1.79 5.05
N LYS A 40 4.68 -0.97 5.70
CA LYS A 40 6.11 -0.88 5.46
C LYS A 40 6.83 -1.83 6.38
N ILE A 41 7.76 -2.60 5.82
CA ILE A 41 8.71 -3.42 6.59
C ILE A 41 10.10 -3.09 6.10
N TYR A 42 10.98 -2.67 7.00
CA TYR A 42 12.37 -2.41 6.68
C TYR A 42 13.29 -2.63 7.88
N VAL A 43 14.56 -2.89 7.59
CA VAL A 43 15.62 -2.96 8.60
C VAL A 43 16.19 -1.56 8.79
N THR A 44 16.14 -1.04 10.01
CA THR A 44 16.65 0.29 10.36
C THR A 44 17.46 0.25 11.65
N GLU A 45 18.04 1.39 12.04
CA GLU A 45 18.70 1.55 13.33
C GLU A 45 17.65 1.61 14.45
N ASP A 46 17.94 0.97 15.58
CA ASP A 46 17.11 1.14 16.77
C ASP A 46 17.21 2.60 17.26
N LEU A 47 16.06 3.27 17.37
CA LEU A 47 15.94 4.67 17.80
C LEU A 47 16.64 4.95 19.14
N LYS A 48 16.68 3.98 20.05
CA LYS A 48 17.31 4.09 21.38
C LYS A 48 18.70 3.48 21.45
N ASN A 49 19.10 2.67 20.47
CA ASN A 49 20.43 2.09 20.39
C ASN A 49 20.89 1.91 18.94
N THR A 50 21.47 2.97 18.37
CA THR A 50 21.91 3.00 16.96
C THR A 50 22.99 1.97 16.60
N SER A 51 23.64 1.33 17.59
CA SER A 51 24.57 0.21 17.35
C SER A 51 23.86 -1.10 16.98
N ARG A 52 22.52 -1.16 17.07
CA ARG A 52 21.70 -2.32 16.72
C ARG A 52 20.81 -2.01 15.52
N ARG A 53 20.39 -3.07 14.84
CA ARG A 53 19.40 -3.02 13.77
C ARG A 53 18.14 -3.74 14.20
N VAL A 54 17.00 -3.19 13.85
CA VAL A 54 15.67 -3.74 14.17
C VAL A 54 14.82 -3.80 12.89
N ILE A 55 13.81 -4.66 12.92
CA ILE A 55 12.75 -4.66 11.92
C ILE A 55 11.72 -3.62 12.38
N GLU A 56 11.48 -2.62 11.55
CA GLU A 56 10.41 -1.65 11.76
C GLU A 56 9.21 -2.03 10.90
N VAL A 57 8.02 -2.00 11.51
CA VAL A 57 6.74 -2.11 10.83
C VAL A 57 6.02 -0.77 10.96
N ASP A 58 5.61 -0.18 9.85
CA ASP A 58 4.95 1.12 9.82
C ASP A 58 3.75 1.13 8.86
N GLN A 59 2.93 2.17 8.97
CA GLN A 59 1.76 2.39 8.12
C GLN A 59 2.15 2.42 6.62
N PRO A 60 1.21 2.06 5.72
CA PRO A 60 1.49 1.95 4.29
C PRO A 60 1.92 3.28 3.65
N ALA A 61 2.50 3.17 2.45
CA ALA A 61 2.49 4.31 1.53
C ALA A 61 1.11 4.42 0.87
N LEU A 62 0.61 5.65 0.75
CA LEU A 62 -0.62 5.97 0.03
C LEU A 62 -0.24 6.66 -1.28
N GLY A 63 -0.93 6.35 -2.37
CA GLY A 63 -0.74 6.95 -3.69
C GLY A 63 -1.22 8.40 -3.77
N LEU A 64 -2.12 8.79 -2.89
CA LEU A 64 -2.50 10.19 -2.64
C LEU A 64 -2.36 10.53 -1.15
N ALA A 65 -2.09 11.79 -0.83
CA ALA A 65 -1.91 12.17 0.57
C ALA A 65 -3.18 11.91 1.39
N ARG A 66 -3.00 11.42 2.62
CA ARG A 66 -4.08 11.06 3.56
C ARG A 66 -5.12 12.17 3.67
N GLU A 67 -4.68 13.42 3.74
CA GLU A 67 -5.53 14.60 3.95
C GLU A 67 -6.54 14.82 2.80
N PHE A 68 -6.28 14.24 1.62
CA PHE A 68 -7.22 14.21 0.50
C PHE A 68 -8.05 12.94 0.50
N LEU A 69 -7.42 11.76 0.62
CA LEU A 69 -8.13 10.47 0.58
C LEU A 69 -9.27 10.38 1.59
N ILE A 70 -9.06 10.86 2.82
CA ILE A 70 -10.09 10.82 3.87
C ILE A 70 -11.33 11.68 3.57
N LYS A 71 -11.25 12.60 2.60
CA LYS A 71 -12.41 13.39 2.16
C LYS A 71 -13.32 12.62 1.21
N GLY A 72 -12.85 11.50 0.67
CA GLY A 72 -13.62 10.59 -0.18
C GLY A 72 -13.84 11.08 -1.62
N LEU A 73 -14.72 10.39 -2.34
CA LEU A 73 -14.94 10.55 -3.79
C LEU A 73 -15.52 11.90 -4.21
N SER A 74 -15.97 12.74 -3.28
CA SER A 74 -16.46 14.10 -3.59
C SER A 74 -15.32 15.12 -3.69
N ASP A 75 -14.11 14.80 -3.21
CA ASP A 75 -12.96 15.68 -3.34
C ASP A 75 -12.41 15.65 -4.78
N PRO A 76 -12.22 16.82 -5.43
CA PRO A 76 -11.76 16.87 -6.83
C PRO A 76 -10.39 16.21 -7.05
N LEU A 77 -9.49 16.19 -6.06
CA LEU A 77 -8.19 15.53 -6.19
C LEU A 77 -8.33 14.02 -6.11
N VAL A 78 -9.27 13.51 -5.31
CA VAL A 78 -9.58 12.07 -5.26
C VAL A 78 -10.19 11.62 -6.59
N GLN A 79 -11.08 12.43 -7.18
CA GLN A 79 -11.63 12.16 -8.52
C GLN A 79 -10.55 12.17 -9.61
N ALA A 80 -9.64 13.16 -9.58
CA ALA A 80 -8.53 13.21 -10.54
C ALA A 80 -7.57 12.02 -10.39
N TYR A 81 -7.32 11.59 -9.15
CA TYR A 81 -6.52 10.40 -8.86
C TYR A 81 -7.19 9.12 -9.38
N TYR A 82 -8.50 8.98 -9.19
CA TYR A 82 -9.27 7.87 -9.77
C TYR A 82 -9.16 7.82 -11.30
N SER A 83 -9.39 8.95 -11.97
CA SER A 83 -9.25 9.05 -13.43
C SER A 83 -7.85 8.66 -13.89
N TYR A 84 -6.81 9.11 -13.16
CA TYR A 84 -5.43 8.71 -13.42
C TYR A 84 -5.23 7.20 -13.30
N MET A 85 -5.74 6.55 -12.25
CA MET A 85 -5.66 5.08 -12.09
C MET A 85 -6.24 4.36 -13.31
N VAL A 86 -7.45 4.77 -13.75
CA VAL A 86 -8.14 4.18 -14.90
C VAL A 86 -7.36 4.40 -16.18
N ASP A 87 -6.91 5.62 -16.44
CA ASP A 87 -6.16 5.95 -17.66
C ASP A 87 -4.84 5.18 -17.75
N ILE A 88 -4.12 5.01 -16.63
CA ILE A 88 -2.94 4.14 -16.59
C ILE A 88 -3.32 2.69 -16.95
N ALA A 89 -4.37 2.13 -16.35
CA ALA A 89 -4.76 0.75 -16.66
C ALA A 89 -5.15 0.56 -18.15
N VAL A 90 -5.90 1.51 -18.72
CA VAL A 90 -6.28 1.50 -20.14
C VAL A 90 -5.04 1.60 -21.04
N MET A 91 -4.06 2.44 -20.70
CA MET A 91 -2.79 2.51 -21.45
C MET A 91 -2.00 1.18 -21.41
N TYR A 92 -2.18 0.38 -20.37
CA TYR A 92 -1.61 -0.97 -20.26
C TYR A 92 -2.48 -2.07 -20.87
N GLY A 93 -3.58 -1.71 -21.53
CA GLY A 93 -4.45 -2.62 -22.28
C GLY A 93 -5.67 -3.14 -21.51
N ALA A 94 -6.03 -2.54 -20.37
CA ALA A 94 -7.30 -2.83 -19.73
C ALA A 94 -8.47 -2.33 -20.59
N GLU A 95 -9.59 -3.05 -20.56
CA GLU A 95 -10.86 -2.51 -21.02
C GLU A 95 -11.37 -1.48 -20.00
N ARG A 96 -11.89 -0.35 -20.48
CA ARG A 96 -12.13 0.83 -19.63
C ARG A 96 -13.22 0.55 -18.59
N GLU A 97 -14.29 -0.11 -18.99
CA GLU A 97 -15.44 -0.43 -18.16
C GLU A 97 -15.02 -1.37 -17.00
N LEU A 98 -14.20 -2.38 -17.28
CA LEU A 98 -13.58 -3.23 -16.27
C LEU A 98 -12.64 -2.44 -15.36
N ALA A 99 -11.82 -1.56 -15.94
CA ALA A 99 -10.87 -0.75 -15.19
C ALA A 99 -11.56 0.18 -14.20
N GLU A 100 -12.64 0.85 -14.63
CA GLU A 100 -13.45 1.71 -13.77
C GLU A 100 -14.01 0.93 -12.57
N VAL A 101 -14.61 -0.24 -12.80
CA VAL A 101 -15.16 -1.06 -11.70
C VAL A 101 -14.05 -1.50 -10.73
N LYS A 102 -12.98 -2.13 -11.23
CA LYS A 102 -11.93 -2.73 -10.39
C LYS A 102 -11.09 -1.70 -9.65
N LEU A 103 -10.84 -0.54 -10.26
CA LEU A 103 -10.04 0.51 -9.63
C LEU A 103 -10.87 1.37 -8.70
N ASN A 104 -12.19 1.44 -8.87
CA ASN A 104 -13.06 2.01 -7.85
C ASN A 104 -13.00 1.18 -6.55
N ASP A 105 -13.04 -0.15 -6.63
CA ASP A 105 -12.86 -1.02 -5.47
C ASP A 105 -11.49 -0.80 -4.80
N SER A 106 -10.44 -0.66 -5.62
CA SER A 106 -9.07 -0.38 -5.13
C SER A 106 -8.97 0.97 -4.42
N LEU A 107 -9.58 2.02 -4.98
CA LEU A 107 -9.60 3.35 -4.38
C LEU A 107 -10.40 3.38 -3.08
N MET A 108 -11.56 2.71 -3.03
CA MET A 108 -12.36 2.60 -1.82
C MET A 108 -11.58 1.91 -0.70
N PHE A 109 -10.85 0.83 -1.03
CA PHE A 109 -9.94 0.20 -0.09
C PHE A 109 -8.84 1.16 0.39
N GLU A 110 -8.20 1.90 -0.52
CA GLU A 110 -7.16 2.88 -0.16
C GLU A 110 -7.69 4.02 0.72
N ILE A 111 -8.94 4.47 0.52
CA ILE A 111 -9.61 5.46 1.37
C ILE A 111 -9.82 4.90 2.80
N GLU A 112 -10.32 3.67 2.94
CA GLU A 112 -10.48 3.05 4.26
C GLU A 112 -9.12 2.82 4.95
N LEU A 113 -8.11 2.42 4.18
CA LEU A 113 -6.74 2.31 4.67
C LEU A 113 -6.21 3.67 5.15
N ALA A 114 -6.43 4.75 4.40
CA ALA A 114 -6.04 6.09 4.80
C ALA A 114 -6.71 6.55 6.12
N LYS A 115 -7.98 6.19 6.33
CA LYS A 115 -8.71 6.54 7.56
C LYS A 115 -8.08 5.93 8.82
N ILE A 116 -7.58 4.69 8.74
CA ILE A 116 -6.94 4.02 9.89
C ILE A 116 -5.49 4.46 10.12
N THR A 117 -4.84 5.12 9.15
CA THR A 117 -3.48 5.65 9.34
C THR A 117 -3.45 6.85 10.30
N THR A 118 -2.33 7.03 11.00
CA THR A 118 -2.09 8.18 11.87
C THR A 118 -1.73 9.42 11.03
N PRO A 119 -2.34 10.59 11.29
CA PRO A 119 -1.96 11.84 10.62
C PRO A 119 -0.53 12.26 10.95
N LYS A 120 0.09 13.07 10.08
CA LYS A 120 1.49 13.50 10.22
C LYS A 120 1.77 14.18 11.55
N GLU A 121 0.84 14.95 12.07
CA GLU A 121 0.93 15.65 13.35
C GLU A 121 1.07 14.66 14.52
N GLY A 122 0.31 13.56 14.48
CA GLY A 122 0.33 12.51 15.50
C GLY A 122 1.62 11.70 15.52
N ARG A 123 2.44 11.79 14.47
CA ARG A 123 3.69 11.05 14.29
C ARG A 123 4.94 11.87 14.60
N ARG A 124 4.80 13.12 15.06
CA ARG A 124 5.94 14.02 15.33
C ARG A 124 6.76 13.66 16.56
N ASN A 125 6.18 12.92 17.51
CA ASN A 125 6.87 12.53 18.73
C ASN A 125 7.47 11.12 18.57
N PRO A 126 8.80 11.00 18.37
CA PRO A 126 9.43 9.70 18.11
C PRO A 126 9.34 8.75 19.31
N ASN A 127 9.19 9.26 20.54
CA ASN A 127 9.00 8.40 21.71
C ASN A 127 7.64 7.70 21.73
N LEU A 128 6.59 8.33 21.18
CA LEU A 128 5.27 7.70 21.05
C LEU A 128 5.22 6.69 19.89
N MET A 129 6.13 6.83 18.92
CA MET A 129 6.25 5.90 17.80
C MET A 129 7.11 4.68 18.14
N TYR A 130 7.91 4.74 19.22
CA TYR A 130 8.78 3.65 19.64
C TYR A 130 8.03 2.60 20.47
N ASN A 131 7.47 1.60 19.79
CA ASN A 131 6.70 0.52 20.39
C ASN A 131 7.35 -0.83 20.08
N PRO A 132 8.38 -1.25 20.84
CA PRO A 132 9.07 -2.52 20.59
C PRO A 132 8.20 -3.69 21.01
N TYR A 133 8.11 -4.69 20.14
CA TYR A 133 7.41 -5.96 20.39
C TYR A 133 8.33 -7.14 20.08
N GLU A 134 8.12 -8.24 20.80
CA GLU A 134 8.63 -9.54 20.37
C GLU A 134 7.76 -10.08 19.23
N LEU A 135 8.37 -10.79 18.28
CA LEU A 135 7.64 -11.29 17.11
C LEU A 135 6.47 -12.21 17.51
N GLN A 136 6.62 -13.00 18.58
CA GLN A 136 5.56 -13.89 19.05
C GLN A 136 4.32 -13.12 19.50
N MET A 137 4.50 -11.99 20.19
CA MET A 137 3.39 -11.14 20.63
C MET A 137 2.63 -10.53 19.45
N LEU A 138 3.32 -10.24 18.34
CA LEU A 138 2.68 -9.73 17.12
C LEU A 138 1.85 -10.79 16.38
N MET A 139 2.03 -12.07 16.66
CA MET A 139 1.34 -13.19 16.00
C MET A 139 0.17 -13.77 16.80
N GLU A 140 0.04 -13.39 18.08
CA GLU A 140 -0.99 -13.90 18.99
C GLU A 140 -2.26 -13.02 19.05
N ASP A 141 -2.20 -11.80 18.51
CA ASP A 141 -3.32 -10.86 18.33
C ASP A 141 -3.98 -10.97 16.94
#